data_AF-A0A2D7WBY1-F1
#
_entry.id   AF-A0A2D7WBY1-F1
#
_cell.length_a   1.000
_cell.length_b   1.000
_cell.length_c   1.000
_cell.angle_alpha   90.00
_cell.angle_beta   90.00
_cell.angle_gamma   90.00
#
_symmetry.space_group_name_H-M   'P 1'
#
loop_
_entity.id
_entity.type
_entity.pdbx_description
1 polymer ?
#
loop_
_entity_poly.entity_id
_entity_poly.type
_entity_poly.pdbx_seq_one_letter_code
_entity_poly.pdbx_strand_id
1 'polypeptide(L)'
;MQHLGRTVVHRDRLARSWKLGDRTRPLSTTPGIVLLEGDVELDINLAPFSCKMERTLPSKMYFSSRANLDPFSEELGPNYESSVGFVLPPVLEEANAGEMPTGNDVLVMSWQRLRHDETILEADLRPSIIVLVDAPQLTAHQGRLIDAIIAIKKQFPGALLWTPGISGPDNIALLSWFGVDLHDMARSRLAKANGLILTQDGPRNPLEGESLDYVAHFEHAINGTRAALAGGWLRNLAE
;
A
#
# COMPACT_ATOMS: atom_id res chain seq x y z
N MET A 1 7.28 21.95 -5.28
CA MET A 1 7.03 20.54 -5.67
C MET A 1 7.73 19.69 -4.64
N GLN A 2 7.01 18.86 -3.90
CA GLN A 2 7.59 18.02 -2.84
C GLN A 2 7.94 16.64 -3.43
N HIS A 3 9.09 16.08 -3.06
CA HIS A 3 9.63 14.85 -3.64
C HIS A 3 9.75 13.77 -2.59
N LEU A 4 9.33 12.53 -2.90
CA LEU A 4 9.55 11.41 -1.99
C LEU A 4 10.97 10.84 -2.17
N GLY A 5 11.84 11.09 -1.19
CA GLY A 5 13.18 10.51 -1.12
C GLY A 5 13.12 9.00 -0.94
N ARG A 6 13.70 8.26 -1.88
CA ARG A 6 13.66 6.78 -1.91
C ARG A 6 14.96 6.20 -2.41
N THR A 7 15.48 5.19 -1.70
CA THR A 7 16.64 4.42 -2.13
C THR A 7 16.38 2.94 -1.94
N VAL A 8 16.52 2.14 -3.00
CA VAL A 8 16.39 0.68 -2.87
C VAL A 8 17.62 0.11 -2.16
N VAL A 9 17.41 -0.71 -1.13
CA VAL A 9 18.49 -1.40 -0.39
C VAL A 9 18.48 -2.91 -0.53
N HIS A 10 17.31 -3.52 -0.68
CA HIS A 10 17.16 -4.96 -0.92
C HIS A 10 16.14 -5.21 -2.03
N ARG A 11 16.34 -6.29 -2.78
CA ARG A 11 15.47 -6.71 -3.89
C ARG A 11 15.35 -8.22 -3.91
N ASP A 12 14.12 -8.71 -4.05
CA ASP A 12 13.82 -10.10 -4.35
C ASP A 12 12.65 -10.12 -5.35
N ARG A 13 12.94 -10.49 -6.60
CA ARG A 13 11.99 -10.45 -7.72
C ARG A 13 11.31 -9.07 -7.88
N LEU A 14 10.05 -8.92 -7.46
CA LEU A 14 9.28 -7.67 -7.49
C LEU A 14 9.30 -6.92 -6.15
N ALA A 15 9.64 -7.63 -5.06
CA ALA A 15 9.78 -7.07 -3.73
C ALA A 15 10.97 -6.14 -3.65
N ARG A 16 10.77 -5.00 -2.99
CA ARG A 16 11.83 -4.03 -2.74
C ARG A 16 11.73 -3.50 -1.32
N SER A 17 12.89 -3.41 -0.68
CA SER A 17 13.03 -2.61 0.53
C SER A 17 13.58 -1.26 0.12
N TRP A 18 12.79 -0.22 0.38
CA TRP A 18 13.09 1.18 0.10
C TRP A 18 13.37 1.88 1.41
N LYS A 19 14.54 2.50 1.53
CA LYS A 19 14.79 3.54 2.52
C LYS A 19 14.06 4.81 2.09
N LEU A 20 13.30 5.42 3.00
CA LEU A 20 12.50 6.62 2.77
C LEU A 20 13.09 7.85 3.47
N GLY A 21 13.05 8.99 2.78
CA GLY A 21 13.65 10.25 3.22
C GLY A 21 15.08 10.44 2.72
N ASP A 22 15.90 11.11 3.54
CA ASP A 22 17.31 11.34 3.24
C ASP A 22 18.07 10.01 3.06
N ARG A 23 18.90 9.94 2.02
CA ARG A 23 19.65 8.71 1.68
C ARG A 23 20.64 8.29 2.76
N THR A 24 21.26 9.25 3.44
CA THR A 24 22.26 9.03 4.50
C THR A 24 21.61 8.82 5.87
N ARG A 25 20.45 9.41 6.10
CA ARG A 25 19.68 9.27 7.34
C ARG A 25 18.19 9.03 7.05
N PRO A 26 17.83 7.82 6.57
CA PRO A 26 16.44 7.50 6.27
C PRO A 26 15.61 7.46 7.55
N LEU A 27 14.34 7.85 7.46
CA LEU A 27 13.42 7.86 8.59
C LEU A 27 12.55 6.60 8.64
N SER A 28 12.42 5.89 7.52
CA SER A 28 11.58 4.70 7.41
C SER A 28 12.07 3.75 6.32
N THR A 29 11.53 2.54 6.32
CA THR A 29 11.89 1.48 5.36
C THR A 29 10.66 0.70 4.91
N THR A 30 10.58 0.25 3.65
CA THR A 30 9.50 -0.63 3.19
C THR A 30 9.83 -2.12 3.36
N PRO A 31 8.83 -3.02 3.49
CA PRO A 31 7.39 -2.74 3.56
C PRO A 31 7.01 -1.86 4.75
N GLY A 32 6.07 -0.93 4.54
CA GLY A 32 5.63 0.04 5.55
C GLY A 32 4.11 0.13 5.64
N ILE A 33 3.61 0.77 6.70
CA ILE A 33 2.18 0.94 6.98
C ILE A 33 1.72 2.34 6.56
N VAL A 34 0.54 2.41 5.96
CA VAL A 34 -0.26 3.62 5.78
C VAL A 34 -1.32 3.62 6.87
N LEU A 35 -1.24 4.57 7.81
CA LEU A 35 -2.28 4.72 8.83
C LEU A 35 -3.56 5.28 8.23
N LEU A 36 -4.69 4.66 8.54
CA LEU A 36 -6.01 5.13 8.19
C LEU A 36 -6.66 5.83 9.39
N GLU A 37 -7.75 6.56 9.13
CA GLU A 37 -8.53 7.20 10.20
C GLU A 37 -8.98 6.18 11.25
N GLY A 38 -8.67 6.46 12.52
CA GLY A 38 -8.97 5.60 13.66
C GLY A 38 -7.93 4.50 13.94
N ASP A 39 -6.86 4.41 13.16
CA ASP A 39 -5.72 3.56 13.52
C ASP A 39 -4.96 4.15 14.70
N VAL A 40 -4.35 3.25 15.47
CA VAL A 40 -3.41 3.62 16.53
C VAL A 40 -2.13 4.18 15.92
N GLU A 41 -1.56 5.18 16.58
CA GLU A 41 -0.29 5.78 16.18
C GLU A 41 0.85 4.77 16.32
N LEU A 42 1.66 4.64 15.26
CA LEU A 42 2.84 3.76 15.22
C LEU A 42 4.11 4.58 15.00
N ASP A 43 5.27 4.00 15.26
CA ASP A 43 6.56 4.64 14.94
C ASP A 43 6.66 4.99 13.44
N ILE A 44 7.33 6.09 13.11
CA ILE A 44 7.52 6.56 11.72
C ILE A 44 8.24 5.50 10.86
N ASN A 45 9.16 4.73 11.46
CA ASN A 45 9.87 3.67 10.76
C ASN A 45 8.95 2.52 10.35
N LEU A 46 7.82 2.32 11.04
CA LEU A 46 6.82 1.33 10.67
C LEU A 46 5.76 1.92 9.77
N ALA A 47 5.25 3.10 10.12
CA ALA A 47 4.15 3.75 9.42
C ALA A 47 4.55 5.14 8.89
N PRO A 48 5.29 5.25 7.79
CA PRO A 48 5.76 6.54 7.29
C PRO A 48 4.65 7.45 6.73
N PHE A 49 3.46 6.90 6.45
CA PHE A 49 2.38 7.61 5.77
C PHE A 49 1.06 7.49 6.53
N SER A 50 0.17 8.43 6.27
CA SER A 50 -1.25 8.36 6.61
C SER A 50 -2.11 8.67 5.40
N CYS A 51 -3.31 8.12 5.37
CA CYS A 51 -4.27 8.36 4.31
C CYS A 51 -5.66 8.65 4.90
N LYS A 52 -6.25 9.75 4.46
CA LYS A 52 -7.64 10.11 4.74
C LYS A 52 -8.44 10.13 3.44
N MET A 53 -9.65 9.58 3.48
CA MET A 53 -10.61 9.66 2.38
C MET A 53 -11.75 10.59 2.75
N GLU A 54 -12.01 11.58 1.91
CA GLU A 54 -13.22 12.39 1.99
C GLU A 54 -14.30 11.82 1.08
N ARG A 55 -15.47 11.58 1.68
CA ARG A 55 -16.65 11.02 1.00
C ARG A 55 -17.41 12.11 0.24
N THR A 56 -16.70 12.86 -0.60
CA THR A 56 -17.27 13.78 -1.59
C THR A 56 -17.57 13.03 -2.90
N LEU A 57 -18.19 13.73 -3.85
CA LEU A 57 -18.45 13.25 -5.20
C LEU A 57 -17.71 14.16 -6.20
N PRO A 58 -16.62 13.68 -6.84
CA PRO A 58 -15.93 12.41 -6.61
C PRO A 58 -15.21 12.38 -5.26
N SER A 59 -14.91 11.18 -4.76
CA SER A 59 -14.20 11.01 -3.48
C SER A 59 -12.75 11.46 -3.61
N LYS A 60 -12.25 12.15 -2.57
CA LYS A 60 -10.87 12.63 -2.51
C LYS A 60 -10.04 11.77 -1.57
N MET A 61 -8.80 11.52 -1.96
CA MET A 61 -7.78 10.86 -1.17
C MET A 61 -6.71 11.88 -0.81
N TYR A 62 -6.45 12.02 0.49
CA TYR A 62 -5.35 12.82 1.02
C TYR A 62 -4.31 11.86 1.59
N PHE A 63 -3.16 11.79 0.93
CA PHE A 63 -2.07 10.90 1.29
C PHE A 63 -0.90 11.74 1.79
N SER A 64 -0.56 11.59 3.06
CA SER A 64 0.39 12.48 3.75
C SER A 64 1.54 11.70 4.35
N SER A 65 2.75 12.26 4.27
CA SER A 65 3.88 11.73 5.02
C SER A 65 3.76 12.12 6.49
N ARG A 66 4.09 11.21 7.41
CA ARG A 66 4.08 11.46 8.86
C ARG A 66 5.39 12.08 9.37
N ALA A 67 6.37 12.24 8.49
CA ALA A 67 7.66 12.86 8.74
C ALA A 67 8.15 13.60 7.49
N ASN A 68 9.26 14.32 7.59
CA ASN A 68 9.91 14.90 6.42
C ASN A 68 10.69 13.81 5.65
N LEU A 69 10.03 13.26 4.63
CA LEU A 69 10.56 12.29 3.68
C LEU A 69 11.00 12.94 2.36
N ASP A 70 10.96 14.27 2.27
CA ASP A 70 11.53 15.02 1.16
C ASP A 70 12.94 15.51 1.50
N PRO A 71 13.99 14.93 0.89
CA PRO A 71 15.37 15.31 1.19
C PRO A 71 15.73 16.73 0.74
N PHE A 72 14.87 17.39 -0.04
CA PHE A 72 15.08 18.74 -0.57
C PHE A 72 14.22 19.80 0.13
N SER A 73 13.43 19.40 1.13
CA SER A 73 12.57 20.30 1.90
C SER A 73 12.94 20.23 3.37
N GLU A 74 12.69 21.31 4.12
CA GLU A 74 12.70 21.30 5.58
C GLU A 74 11.29 21.11 6.17
N GLU A 75 10.25 21.25 5.34
CA GLU A 75 8.85 21.08 5.73
C GLU A 75 8.46 19.61 5.86
N LEU A 76 7.48 19.32 6.71
CA LEU A 76 6.88 18.00 6.79
C LEU A 76 6.16 17.66 5.48
N GLY A 77 6.49 16.50 4.92
CA GLY A 77 5.97 16.07 3.63
C GLY A 77 6.80 14.93 3.03
N PRO A 78 6.49 14.48 1.81
CA PRO A 78 5.50 15.08 0.92
C PRO A 78 4.04 14.79 1.32
N ASN A 79 3.14 15.72 0.98
CA ASN A 79 1.69 15.58 1.11
C ASN A 79 1.03 15.66 -0.26
N TYR A 80 0.03 14.82 -0.49
CA TYR A 80 -0.60 14.64 -1.78
C TYR A 80 -2.12 14.64 -1.67
N GLU A 81 -2.76 15.19 -2.69
CA GLU A 81 -4.21 15.10 -2.91
C GLU A 81 -4.45 14.43 -4.26
N SER A 82 -5.43 13.52 -4.31
CA SER A 82 -5.83 12.84 -5.53
C SER A 82 -7.33 12.59 -5.55
N SER A 83 -7.97 12.76 -6.70
CA SER A 83 -9.33 12.27 -6.89
C SER A 83 -9.27 10.77 -7.11
N VAL A 84 -10.18 10.00 -6.48
CA VAL A 84 -10.30 8.55 -6.69
C VAL A 84 -11.06 8.24 -8.00
N GLY A 85 -11.76 9.22 -8.56
CA GLY A 85 -12.62 9.05 -9.73
C GLY A 85 -13.83 8.13 -9.48
N PHE A 86 -14.60 7.85 -10.52
CA PHE A 86 -15.66 6.84 -10.53
C PHE A 86 -15.16 5.61 -11.26
N VAL A 87 -14.71 4.60 -10.50
CA VAL A 87 -14.46 3.28 -11.07
C VAL A 87 -15.80 2.55 -11.11
N LEU A 88 -16.28 2.22 -12.30
CA LEU A 88 -17.50 1.45 -12.43
C LEU A 88 -17.23 0.00 -11.97
N PRO A 89 -18.20 -0.65 -11.31
CA PRO A 89 -18.09 -2.07 -11.00
C PRO A 89 -17.74 -2.87 -12.28
N PRO A 90 -17.00 -3.99 -12.18
CA PRO A 90 -16.60 -4.79 -13.34
C PRO A 90 -17.76 -5.26 -14.24
N VAL A 91 -19.01 -5.24 -13.75
CA VAL A 91 -20.22 -5.61 -14.52
C VAL A 91 -20.66 -4.51 -15.50
N LEU A 92 -20.20 -3.27 -15.30
CA LEU A 92 -20.53 -2.09 -16.10
C LEU A 92 -19.34 -1.61 -16.95
N GLU A 93 -18.42 -2.53 -17.28
CA GLU A 93 -17.13 -2.26 -17.94
C GLU A 93 -17.27 -1.56 -19.32
N GLU A 94 -18.40 -1.74 -20.01
CA GLU A 94 -18.70 -1.10 -21.31
C GLU A 94 -19.24 0.34 -21.20
N ALA A 95 -19.56 0.84 -20.00
CA ALA A 95 -20.09 2.18 -19.83
C ALA A 95 -18.96 3.22 -19.65
N ASN A 96 -18.76 4.08 -20.64
CA ASN A 96 -17.80 5.19 -20.58
C ASN A 96 -18.40 6.40 -19.83
N ALA A 97 -18.69 6.24 -18.54
CA ALA A 97 -19.39 7.26 -17.73
C ALA A 97 -18.66 7.67 -16.44
N GLY A 98 -17.43 7.19 -16.21
CA GLY A 98 -16.65 7.51 -15.02
C GLY A 98 -15.83 8.79 -15.15
N GLU A 99 -15.76 9.61 -14.09
CA GLU A 99 -14.76 10.67 -13.96
C GLU A 99 -13.41 10.04 -13.60
N MET A 100 -12.34 10.41 -14.31
CA MET A 100 -11.02 9.80 -14.13
C MET A 100 -10.32 10.31 -12.86
N PRO A 101 -9.56 9.45 -12.16
CA PRO A 101 -8.77 9.87 -11.01
C PRO A 101 -7.68 10.87 -11.43
N THR A 102 -7.49 11.95 -10.67
CA THR A 102 -6.46 12.98 -10.89
C THR A 102 -5.39 12.92 -9.80
N GLY A 103 -4.14 13.25 -10.16
CA GLY A 103 -2.98 13.22 -9.25
C GLY A 103 -1.72 12.74 -9.96
N ASN A 104 -0.63 13.52 -9.89
CA ASN A 104 0.60 13.20 -10.62
C ASN A 104 1.58 12.37 -9.79
N ASP A 105 1.74 12.71 -8.51
CA ASP A 105 2.69 12.02 -7.61
C ASP A 105 2.06 10.84 -6.86
N VAL A 106 0.77 10.90 -6.57
CA VAL A 106 -0.02 9.75 -6.10
C VAL A 106 -1.02 9.43 -7.20
N LEU A 107 -0.85 8.28 -7.83
CA LEU A 107 -1.71 7.83 -8.92
C LEU A 107 -2.68 6.78 -8.39
N VAL A 108 -3.95 7.14 -8.35
CA VAL A 108 -5.03 6.20 -8.03
C VAL A 108 -5.34 5.34 -9.25
N MET A 109 -5.28 4.04 -9.05
CA MET A 109 -5.39 3.01 -10.09
C MET A 109 -6.47 2.00 -9.72
N SER A 110 -7.19 1.54 -10.75
CA SER A 110 -8.06 0.38 -10.68
C SER A 110 -7.73 -0.59 -11.82
N TRP A 111 -8.24 -1.81 -11.75
CA TRP A 111 -8.15 -2.76 -12.85
C TRP A 111 -8.74 -2.22 -14.14
N GLN A 112 -9.91 -1.57 -14.07
CA GLN A 112 -10.54 -0.94 -15.23
C GLN A 112 -9.60 0.10 -15.85
N ARG A 113 -9.02 0.98 -15.02
CA ARG A 113 -8.09 2.00 -15.50
C ARG A 113 -6.84 1.38 -16.15
N LEU A 114 -6.23 0.38 -15.50
CA LEU A 114 -5.07 -0.34 -16.02
C LEU A 114 -5.29 -0.97 -17.40
N ARG A 115 -6.54 -1.34 -17.72
CA ARG A 115 -6.88 -2.05 -18.95
C ARG A 115 -7.33 -1.13 -20.09
N HIS A 116 -7.90 0.02 -19.77
CA HIS A 116 -8.62 0.85 -20.74
C HIS A 116 -8.10 2.28 -20.85
N ASP A 117 -7.29 2.74 -19.90
CA ASP A 117 -6.76 4.11 -19.90
C ASP A 117 -5.37 4.17 -20.53
N GLU A 118 -5.31 4.49 -21.81
CA GLU A 118 -4.06 4.65 -22.56
C GLU A 118 -3.19 5.79 -22.01
N THR A 119 -3.77 6.76 -21.29
CA THR A 119 -3.01 7.89 -20.72
C THR A 119 -1.99 7.45 -19.66
N ILE A 120 -2.17 6.27 -19.06
CA ILE A 120 -1.19 5.67 -18.13
C ILE A 120 0.15 5.37 -18.83
N LEU A 121 0.12 5.15 -20.14
CA LEU A 121 1.30 4.86 -20.95
C LEU A 121 2.05 6.13 -21.39
N GLU A 122 1.53 7.32 -21.08
CA GLU A 122 2.17 8.58 -21.45
C GLU A 122 3.56 8.72 -20.83
N ALA A 123 4.51 9.19 -21.66
CA ALA A 123 5.94 9.17 -21.34
C ALA A 123 6.31 10.05 -20.13
N ASP A 124 5.46 10.96 -19.69
CA ASP A 124 5.77 11.95 -18.65
C ASP A 124 5.22 11.58 -17.26
N LEU A 125 4.40 10.54 -17.15
CA LEU A 125 3.82 10.13 -15.88
C LEU A 125 4.90 9.46 -14.99
N ARG A 126 5.20 10.08 -13.84
CA ARG A 126 6.24 9.63 -12.89
C ARG A 126 5.71 9.61 -11.45
N PRO A 127 4.73 8.74 -11.15
CA PRO A 127 4.12 8.73 -9.83
C PRO A 127 5.13 8.26 -8.79
N SER A 128 5.08 8.90 -7.63
CA SER A 128 5.80 8.44 -6.46
C SER A 128 5.10 7.25 -5.82
N ILE A 129 3.78 7.28 -5.72
CA ILE A 129 2.99 6.21 -5.11
C ILE A 129 1.86 5.84 -6.06
N ILE A 130 1.59 4.56 -6.16
CA ILE A 130 0.43 4.02 -6.88
C ILE A 130 -0.47 3.33 -5.86
N VAL A 131 -1.75 3.65 -5.92
CA VAL A 131 -2.77 3.06 -5.03
C VAL A 131 -3.71 2.23 -5.88
N LEU A 132 -3.70 0.91 -5.71
CA LEU A 132 -4.62 -0.01 -6.40
C LEU A 132 -5.90 -0.15 -5.57
N VAL A 133 -6.85 0.77 -5.76
CA VAL A 133 -8.00 0.95 -4.86
C VAL A 133 -9.01 -0.19 -4.88
N ASP A 134 -9.06 -0.97 -5.97
CA ASP A 134 -9.95 -2.11 -6.13
C ASP A 134 -9.27 -3.46 -5.79
N ALA A 135 -8.13 -3.42 -5.09
CA ALA A 135 -7.43 -4.63 -4.65
C ALA A 135 -8.34 -5.63 -3.90
N PRO A 136 -9.24 -5.22 -2.98
CA PRO A 136 -10.17 -6.16 -2.34
C PRO A 136 -11.04 -6.92 -3.34
N GLN A 137 -11.57 -6.26 -4.37
CA GLN A 137 -12.37 -6.89 -5.43
C GLN A 137 -11.51 -7.83 -6.27
N LEU A 138 -10.27 -7.45 -6.56
CA LEU A 138 -9.35 -8.29 -7.35
C LEU A 138 -8.94 -9.57 -6.64
N THR A 139 -8.87 -9.58 -5.29
CA THR A 139 -8.58 -10.81 -4.54
C THR A 139 -9.63 -11.90 -4.72
N ALA A 140 -10.87 -11.54 -5.06
CA ALA A 140 -11.96 -12.49 -5.30
C ALA A 140 -11.84 -13.20 -6.67
N HIS A 141 -10.94 -12.76 -7.55
CA HIS A 141 -10.76 -13.32 -8.89
C HIS A 141 -9.35 -13.87 -9.06
N GLN A 142 -9.24 -15.17 -9.32
CA GLN A 142 -7.96 -15.86 -9.44
C GLN A 142 -7.04 -15.15 -10.46
N GLY A 143 -5.82 -14.84 -10.03
CA GLY A 143 -4.77 -14.25 -10.87
C GLY A 143 -4.85 -12.73 -11.08
N ARG A 144 -6.04 -12.11 -11.03
CA ARG A 144 -6.21 -10.68 -11.41
C ARG A 144 -5.39 -9.71 -10.58
N LEU A 145 -5.33 -9.92 -9.26
CA LEU A 145 -4.51 -9.08 -8.39
C LEU A 145 -3.02 -9.15 -8.79
N ILE A 146 -2.51 -10.35 -9.05
CA ILE A 146 -1.11 -10.57 -9.40
C ILE A 146 -0.81 -9.94 -10.77
N ASP A 147 -1.70 -10.12 -11.74
CA ASP A 147 -1.58 -9.49 -13.06
C ASP A 147 -1.56 -7.96 -12.96
N ALA A 148 -2.42 -7.38 -12.12
CA ALA A 148 -2.47 -5.93 -11.87
C ALA A 148 -1.15 -5.43 -11.26
N ILE A 149 -0.64 -6.11 -10.24
CA ILE A 149 0.63 -5.79 -9.59
C ILE A 149 1.78 -5.88 -10.59
N ILE A 150 1.85 -6.95 -11.40
CA ILE A 150 2.89 -7.11 -12.43
C ILE A 150 2.83 -5.98 -13.46
N ALA A 151 1.63 -5.64 -13.96
CA ALA A 151 1.46 -4.56 -14.91
C ALA A 151 1.94 -3.22 -14.33
N ILE A 152 1.53 -2.89 -13.10
CA ILE A 152 1.96 -1.69 -12.39
C ILE A 152 3.48 -1.66 -12.20
N LYS A 153 4.09 -2.71 -11.66
CA LYS A 153 5.53 -2.72 -11.34
C LYS A 153 6.42 -2.72 -12.58
N LYS A 154 5.91 -3.21 -13.72
CA LYS A 154 6.58 -3.10 -15.02
C LYS A 154 6.52 -1.67 -15.56
N GLN A 155 5.34 -1.04 -15.50
CA GLN A 155 5.14 0.31 -16.02
C GLN A 155 5.81 1.38 -15.13
N PHE A 156 5.70 1.24 -13.81
CA PHE A 156 6.18 2.20 -12.82
C PHE A 156 7.14 1.54 -11.83
N PRO A 157 8.32 1.09 -12.27
CA PRO A 157 9.28 0.40 -11.41
C PRO A 157 9.86 1.31 -10.32
N GLY A 158 9.70 2.63 -10.39
CA GLY A 158 10.14 3.56 -9.33
C GLY A 158 9.10 3.86 -8.25
N ALA A 159 7.84 3.49 -8.47
CA ALA A 159 6.75 3.83 -7.58
C ALA A 159 6.62 2.84 -6.42
N LEU A 160 6.22 3.34 -5.25
CA LEU A 160 5.71 2.49 -4.17
C LEU A 160 4.30 2.04 -4.53
N LEU A 161 3.98 0.78 -4.31
CA LEU A 161 2.63 0.24 -4.52
C LEU A 161 1.92 0.00 -3.20
N TRP A 162 0.74 0.59 -3.05
CA TRP A 162 -0.21 0.30 -1.98
C TRP A 162 -1.44 -0.42 -2.53
N THR A 163 -1.85 -1.50 -1.85
CA THR A 163 -3.10 -2.23 -2.10
C THR A 163 -4.00 -2.15 -0.88
N PRO A 164 -4.87 -1.12 -0.77
CA PRO A 164 -5.67 -0.88 0.42
C PRO A 164 -6.55 -2.07 0.81
N GLY A 165 -6.60 -2.40 2.10
CA GLY A 165 -7.60 -3.28 2.69
C GLY A 165 -7.42 -4.78 2.46
N ILE A 166 -6.31 -5.23 1.88
CA ILE A 166 -6.04 -6.67 1.66
C ILE A 166 -4.90 -7.23 2.53
N SER A 167 -4.16 -6.37 3.22
CA SER A 167 -3.00 -6.76 4.03
C SER A 167 -3.41 -7.24 5.41
N GLY A 168 -2.72 -8.25 5.91
CA GLY A 168 -2.80 -8.75 7.28
C GLY A 168 -1.46 -9.37 7.70
N PRO A 169 -1.27 -9.65 9.00
CA PRO A 169 -0.07 -10.34 9.48
C PRO A 169 0.15 -11.70 8.79
N ASP A 170 -0.93 -12.34 8.34
CA ASP A 170 -0.97 -13.63 7.64
C ASP A 170 -0.44 -13.59 6.20
N ASN A 171 -0.43 -12.43 5.55
CA ASN A 171 -0.14 -12.37 4.11
C ASN A 171 0.81 -11.25 3.69
N ILE A 172 1.34 -10.46 4.62
CA ILE A 172 2.19 -9.32 4.30
C ILE A 172 3.48 -9.73 3.57
N ALA A 173 4.08 -10.87 3.93
CA ALA A 173 5.25 -11.42 3.26
C ALA A 173 4.94 -11.80 1.82
N LEU A 174 3.80 -12.46 1.58
CA LEU A 174 3.34 -12.84 0.25
C LEU A 174 3.04 -11.62 -0.63
N LEU A 175 2.30 -10.63 -0.11
CA LEU A 175 2.00 -9.38 -0.84
C LEU A 175 3.29 -8.59 -1.15
N SER A 176 4.20 -8.51 -0.17
CA SER A 176 5.53 -7.93 -0.37
C SER A 176 6.31 -8.65 -1.46
N TRP A 177 6.28 -9.98 -1.49
CA TRP A 177 6.94 -10.80 -2.51
C TRP A 177 6.39 -10.54 -3.91
N PHE A 178 5.08 -10.30 -4.04
CA PHE A 178 4.45 -9.88 -5.29
C PHE A 178 4.80 -8.44 -5.71
N GLY A 179 5.31 -7.61 -4.79
CA GLY A 179 5.80 -6.25 -5.09
C GLY A 179 4.96 -5.13 -4.49
N VAL A 180 4.07 -5.42 -3.54
CA VAL A 180 3.40 -4.42 -2.70
C VAL A 180 4.44 -3.84 -1.73
N ASP A 181 4.57 -2.51 -1.66
CA ASP A 181 5.55 -1.83 -0.80
C ASP A 181 4.89 -1.22 0.45
N LEU A 182 3.58 -0.97 0.40
CA LEU A 182 2.81 -0.29 1.44
C LEU A 182 1.56 -1.11 1.80
N HIS A 183 1.25 -1.18 3.09
CA HIS A 183 0.18 -1.97 3.68
C HIS A 183 -0.67 -1.10 4.62
N ASP A 184 -1.85 -1.58 5.02
CA ASP A 184 -2.67 -0.95 6.06
C ASP A 184 -3.28 -2.02 6.97
N MET A 185 -3.84 -1.60 8.10
CA MET A 185 -4.36 -2.50 9.14
C MET A 185 -5.86 -2.79 9.00
N ALA A 186 -6.51 -2.44 7.88
CA ALA A 186 -7.97 -2.52 7.79
C ALA A 186 -8.53 -3.95 7.94
N ARG A 187 -7.86 -5.00 7.43
CA ARG A 187 -8.30 -6.39 7.67
C ARG A 187 -8.21 -6.77 9.15
N SER A 188 -7.18 -6.33 9.86
CA SER A 188 -7.03 -6.60 11.29
C SER A 188 -8.08 -5.88 12.12
N ARG A 189 -8.38 -4.62 11.76
CA ARG A 189 -9.48 -3.86 12.36
C ARG A 189 -10.84 -4.51 12.11
N LEU A 190 -11.07 -5.01 10.89
CA LEU A 190 -12.28 -5.76 10.57
C LEU A 190 -12.38 -7.07 11.36
N ALA A 191 -11.28 -7.82 11.49
CA ALA A 191 -11.25 -9.03 12.31
C ALA A 191 -11.63 -8.72 13.77
N LYS A 192 -10.98 -7.70 14.38
CA LYS A 192 -11.30 -7.23 15.74
C LYS A 192 -12.76 -6.84 15.90
N ALA A 193 -13.33 -6.10 14.94
CA ALA A 193 -14.74 -5.71 14.95
C ALA A 193 -15.70 -6.91 14.91
N ASN A 194 -15.26 -8.05 14.38
CA ASN A 194 -16.01 -9.31 14.36
C ASN A 194 -15.64 -10.24 15.53
N GLY A 195 -14.91 -9.75 16.54
CA GLY A 195 -14.49 -10.55 17.70
C GLY A 195 -13.39 -11.57 17.39
N LEU A 196 -12.66 -11.41 16.29
CA LEU A 196 -11.57 -12.28 15.87
C LEU A 196 -10.21 -11.61 16.07
N ILE A 197 -9.16 -12.42 16.16
CA ILE A 197 -7.76 -11.98 16.09
C ILE A 197 -7.21 -12.42 14.73
N LEU A 198 -6.63 -11.49 13.98
CA LEU A 198 -5.86 -11.81 12.78
C LEU A 198 -4.39 -11.95 13.15
N THR A 199 -3.86 -13.17 13.04
CA THR A 199 -2.46 -13.52 13.36
C THR A 199 -1.69 -13.89 12.10
N GLN A 200 -0.43 -14.31 12.22
CA GLN A 200 0.35 -14.82 11.08
C GLN A 200 -0.24 -16.12 10.51
N ASP A 201 -0.97 -16.89 11.32
CA ASP A 201 -1.63 -18.13 10.89
C ASP A 201 -3.04 -17.88 10.34
N GLY A 202 -3.44 -16.61 10.19
CA GLY A 202 -4.77 -16.21 9.76
C GLY A 202 -5.71 -15.86 10.92
N PRO A 203 -7.00 -15.65 10.60
CA PRO A 203 -8.01 -15.25 11.57
C PRO A 203 -8.41 -16.42 12.48
N ARG A 204 -8.52 -16.17 13.79
CA ARG A 204 -8.99 -17.16 14.77
C ARG A 204 -9.80 -16.50 15.90
N ASN A 205 -10.52 -17.33 16.65
CA ASN A 205 -11.16 -16.90 17.88
C ASN A 205 -10.08 -16.59 18.95
N PRO A 206 -10.30 -15.56 19.78
CA PRO A 206 -9.47 -15.31 20.96
C PRO A 206 -9.65 -16.42 22.00
N LEU A 207 -8.61 -16.70 22.77
CA LEU A 207 -8.72 -17.45 24.02
C LEU A 207 -9.33 -16.57 25.12
N GLU A 208 -9.78 -17.20 26.22
CA GLU A 208 -10.30 -16.46 27.37
C GLU A 208 -9.25 -15.49 27.93
N GLY A 209 -9.60 -14.21 28.03
CA GLY A 209 -8.70 -13.15 28.50
C GLY A 209 -7.66 -12.68 27.48
N GLU A 210 -7.64 -13.24 26.26
CA GLU A 210 -6.71 -12.81 25.22
C GLU A 210 -7.10 -11.45 24.63
N SER A 211 -6.10 -10.58 24.46
CA SER A 211 -6.30 -9.26 23.85
C SER A 211 -6.59 -9.37 22.36
N LEU A 212 -7.56 -8.60 21.87
CA LEU A 212 -7.81 -8.40 20.44
C LEU A 212 -6.90 -7.32 19.81
N ASP A 213 -5.83 -6.95 20.49
CA ASP A 213 -4.84 -6.02 19.94
C ASP A 213 -4.05 -6.69 18.82
N TYR A 214 -4.17 -6.12 17.62
CA TYR A 214 -3.57 -6.64 16.41
C TYR A 214 -2.24 -5.96 16.05
N VAL A 215 -1.86 -4.87 16.75
CA VAL A 215 -0.65 -4.09 16.43
C VAL A 215 0.59 -4.97 16.53
N ALA A 216 0.74 -5.69 17.64
CA ALA A 216 1.90 -6.54 17.88
C ALA A 216 2.07 -7.62 16.79
N HIS A 217 0.97 -8.21 16.31
CA HIS A 217 1.01 -9.17 15.22
C HIS A 217 1.46 -8.52 13.90
N PHE A 218 0.98 -7.31 13.60
CA PHE A 218 1.36 -6.58 12.39
C PHE A 218 2.81 -6.12 12.42
N GLU A 219 3.29 -5.59 13.55
CA GLU A 219 4.68 -5.17 13.74
C GLU A 219 5.63 -6.36 13.61
N HIS A 220 5.29 -7.48 14.24
CA HIS A 220 6.06 -8.70 14.13
C HIS A 220 6.14 -9.18 12.67
N ALA A 221 5.01 -9.22 11.96
CA ALA A 221 4.97 -9.65 10.57
C ALA A 221 5.76 -8.71 9.61
N ILE A 222 5.68 -7.39 9.80
CA ILE A 222 6.47 -6.42 9.02
C ILE A 222 7.96 -6.58 9.27
N ASN A 223 8.39 -6.66 10.53
CA ASN A 223 9.79 -6.80 10.86
C ASN A 223 10.35 -8.13 10.36
N GLY A 224 9.58 -9.22 10.48
CA GLY A 224 9.91 -10.52 9.88
C GLY A 224 10.07 -10.43 8.36
N THR A 225 9.16 -9.74 7.68
CA THR A 225 9.22 -9.54 6.22
C THR A 225 10.44 -8.71 5.80
N ARG A 226 10.76 -7.63 6.52
CA ARG A 226 11.96 -6.82 6.28
C ARG A 226 13.23 -7.65 6.47
N ALA A 227 13.30 -8.44 7.53
CA ALA A 227 14.44 -9.33 7.79
C ALA A 227 14.58 -10.41 6.71
N ALA A 228 13.46 -11.00 6.26
CA ALA A 228 13.43 -11.99 5.19
C ALA A 228 13.92 -11.44 3.86
N LEU A 229 13.49 -10.22 3.53
CA LEU A 229 13.91 -9.53 2.32
C LEU A 229 15.39 -9.12 2.38
N ALA A 230 15.88 -8.68 3.55
CA ALA A 230 17.29 -8.37 3.74
C ALA A 230 18.18 -9.63 3.66
N GLY A 231 17.69 -10.77 4.16
CA GLY A 231 18.38 -12.05 4.16
C GLY A 231 18.25 -12.86 2.87
N GLY A 232 17.41 -12.44 1.91
CA GLY A 232 17.20 -13.14 0.65
C GLY A 232 16.39 -14.43 0.74
N TRP A 233 15.53 -14.56 1.76
CA TRP A 233 14.66 -15.71 2.00
C TRP A 233 13.19 -15.33 2.12
N LEU A 234 12.79 -14.17 1.57
CA LEU A 234 11.39 -13.71 1.58
C LEU A 234 10.44 -14.75 0.98
N ARG A 235 10.85 -15.44 -0.09
CA ARG A 235 10.06 -16.52 -0.67
C ARG A 235 9.75 -17.63 0.35
N ASN A 236 10.71 -18.04 1.17
CA ASN A 236 10.49 -19.07 2.20
C ASN A 236 9.52 -18.63 3.29
N LEU A 237 9.43 -17.32 3.57
CA LEU A 237 8.45 -16.78 4.52
C LEU A 237 7.05 -16.65 3.89
N ALA A 238 6.97 -16.53 2.56
CA ALA A 238 5.73 -16.36 1.83
C ALA A 238 5.05 -17.69 1.43
N GLU A 239 5.79 -18.81 1.48
CA GLU A 239 5.34 -20.18 1.22
C GLU A 239 4.93 -20.89 2.51
#